data_AF-A0A2V9S254-F1
#
_entry.id   AF-A0A2V9S254-F1
#
_cell.length_a   1.000
_cell.length_b   1.000
_cell.length_c   1.000
_cell.angle_alpha   90.00
_cell.angle_beta   90.00
_cell.angle_gamma   90.00
#
_symmetry.space_group_name_H-M   'P 1'
#
loop_
_entity.id
_entity.type
_entity.pdbx_description
1 polymer ?
#
loop_
_entity_poly.entity_id
_entity_poly.type
_entity_poly.pdbx_seq_one_letter_code
_entity_poly.pdbx_strand_id
1 'polypeptide(L)'
;MGDFKTRNGVKDASNLNKADIDDLIDDFTGKTSEPGTERAQLVLTYPNLASNLNASALPNPGLDASVNACDDDADNDGVYNSADNCPNTPNPGQRDSLGNGIGDACRNLPICDVNYDHQVDINDINLILEARDTPAAFHDPRDANGDRKITVNDARICVNHCTKSNCQP
;
A
#
# COMPACT_ATOMS: atom_id res chain seq x y z
N MET A 1 12.90 22.87 -26.61
CA MET A 1 12.47 23.68 -25.45
C MET A 1 11.06 24.15 -25.78
N GLY A 2 10.07 23.68 -25.02
CA GLY A 2 8.67 24.10 -25.22
C GLY A 2 8.38 25.31 -24.34
N ASP A 3 7.65 26.28 -24.88
CA ASP A 3 7.24 27.45 -24.12
C ASP A 3 6.19 27.09 -23.06
N PHE A 4 6.30 27.69 -21.87
CA PHE A 4 5.39 27.50 -20.74
C PHE A 4 4.24 28.49 -20.83
N LYS A 5 3.00 28.00 -20.76
CA LYS A 5 1.82 28.86 -20.60
C LYS A 5 1.69 29.28 -19.15
N THR A 6 1.79 30.57 -18.88
CA THR A 6 1.54 31.17 -17.56
C THR A 6 0.33 32.12 -17.66
N ARG A 7 -0.20 32.60 -16.52
CA ARG A 7 -1.30 33.58 -16.54
C ARG A 7 -0.91 34.91 -17.17
N ASN A 8 0.39 35.16 -17.31
CA ASN A 8 0.98 36.34 -17.97
C ASN A 8 1.41 36.07 -19.42
N GLY A 9 0.99 34.95 -20.02
CA GLY A 9 1.27 34.59 -21.41
C GLY A 9 2.23 33.42 -21.57
N VAL A 10 2.66 33.18 -22.81
CA VAL A 10 3.54 32.06 -23.17
C VAL A 10 4.99 32.52 -23.09
N LYS A 11 5.79 31.88 -22.23
CA LYS A 11 7.18 32.28 -21.94
C LYS A 11 8.14 31.09 -21.99
N ASP A 12 9.34 31.32 -22.51
CA ASP A 12 10.43 30.34 -22.45
C ASP A 12 10.99 30.22 -21.01
N ALA A 13 11.56 29.04 -20.69
CA ALA A 13 12.14 28.70 -19.39
C ALA A 13 13.17 29.73 -18.89
N SER A 14 13.88 30.37 -19.83
CA SER A 14 14.92 31.36 -19.54
C SER A 14 14.38 32.72 -19.08
N ASN A 15 13.09 32.99 -19.26
CA ASN A 15 12.45 34.29 -19.00
C ASN A 15 11.31 34.23 -17.97
N LEU A 16 11.26 33.16 -17.15
CA LEU A 16 10.28 33.03 -16.08
C LEU A 16 10.69 33.90 -14.87
N ASN A 17 9.77 34.76 -14.42
CA ASN A 17 9.94 35.48 -13.17
C ASN A 17 9.28 34.71 -12.00
N LYS A 18 9.47 35.18 -10.77
CA LYS A 18 8.97 34.49 -9.57
C LYS A 18 7.45 34.26 -9.60
N ALA A 19 6.66 35.21 -10.08
CA ALA A 19 5.22 35.04 -10.20
C ALA A 19 4.83 34.02 -11.28
N ASP A 20 5.58 33.98 -12.39
CA ASP A 20 5.39 32.96 -13.43
C ASP A 20 5.73 31.55 -12.90
N ILE A 21 6.73 31.44 -12.04
CA ILE A 21 7.11 30.18 -11.38
C ILE A 21 6.04 29.76 -10.38
N ASP A 22 5.56 30.69 -9.55
CA ASP A 22 4.51 30.42 -8.56
C ASP A 22 3.19 29.97 -9.24
N ASP A 23 2.84 30.57 -10.38
CA ASP A 23 1.70 30.16 -11.20
C ASP A 23 1.84 28.73 -11.72
N LEU A 24 3.02 28.40 -12.27
CA LEU A 24 3.29 27.05 -12.74
C LEU A 24 3.23 26.05 -11.58
N ILE A 25 3.74 26.42 -10.39
CA ILE A 25 3.67 25.58 -9.19
C ILE A 25 2.23 25.36 -8.73
N ASP A 26 1.36 26.37 -8.81
CA ASP A 26 -0.06 26.24 -8.45
C ASP A 26 -0.80 25.30 -9.40
N ASP A 27 -0.56 25.39 -10.71
CA ASP A 27 -1.06 24.43 -11.71
C ASP A 27 -0.46 23.03 -11.47
N PHE A 28 0.84 22.96 -11.13
CA PHE A 28 1.54 21.76 -10.67
C PHE A 28 1.24 21.37 -9.21
N THR A 29 0.29 21.95 -8.52
CA THR A 29 -0.15 21.44 -7.20
C THR A 29 -1.65 21.24 -7.17
N GLY A 30 -2.33 21.49 -8.29
CA GLY A 30 -3.79 21.37 -8.40
C GLY A 30 -4.52 22.36 -7.50
N LYS A 31 -3.88 23.48 -7.14
CA LYS A 31 -4.49 24.53 -6.31
C LYS A 31 -5.39 25.46 -7.12
N THR A 32 -5.27 25.45 -8.45
CA THR A 32 -6.23 26.06 -9.36
C THR A 32 -7.25 25.00 -9.77
N SER A 33 -8.53 25.33 -9.60
CA SER A 33 -9.68 24.44 -9.77
C SER A 33 -10.12 24.31 -11.23
N GLU A 34 -9.20 23.97 -12.15
CA GLU A 34 -9.57 23.64 -13.54
C GLU A 34 -8.89 22.35 -14.07
N PRO A 35 -9.59 21.60 -14.95
CA PRO A 35 -9.18 20.25 -15.35
C PRO A 35 -8.16 20.30 -16.50
N GLY A 36 -6.92 19.92 -16.21
CA GLY A 36 -5.84 19.80 -17.20
C GLY A 36 -4.98 18.57 -16.96
N THR A 37 -5.32 17.48 -17.64
CA THR A 37 -4.62 16.21 -17.70
C THR A 37 -3.20 16.40 -18.26
N GLU A 38 -2.16 16.17 -17.45
CA GLU A 38 -0.81 15.65 -17.80
C GLU A 38 0.21 16.01 -16.71
N ARG A 39 0.12 15.33 -15.56
CA ARG A 39 1.06 15.54 -14.44
C ARG A 39 1.97 14.33 -14.28
N ALA A 40 2.90 14.14 -15.23
CA ALA A 40 3.99 13.16 -15.08
C ALA A 40 5.25 13.39 -15.96
N GLN A 41 5.31 14.41 -16.83
CA GLN A 41 6.42 14.49 -17.82
C GLN A 41 7.44 15.63 -17.62
N LEU A 42 7.29 16.53 -16.65
CA LEU A 42 8.19 17.68 -16.55
C LEU A 42 9.43 17.46 -15.65
N VAL A 43 9.31 16.69 -14.58
CA VAL A 43 10.43 16.43 -13.62
C VAL A 43 11.54 15.60 -14.25
N LEU A 44 11.20 14.71 -15.19
CA LEU A 44 12.18 13.92 -15.95
C LEU A 44 12.91 14.74 -17.03
N THR A 45 12.39 15.93 -17.39
CA THR A 45 12.90 16.69 -18.53
C THR A 45 13.83 17.85 -18.12
N TYR A 46 13.75 18.34 -16.88
CA TYR A 46 14.49 19.54 -16.44
C TYR A 46 14.97 19.45 -14.97
N PRO A 47 16.20 18.96 -14.71
CA PRO A 47 16.72 18.73 -13.35
C PRO A 47 16.97 20.01 -12.53
N ASN A 48 16.99 21.18 -13.18
CA ASN A 48 17.30 22.46 -12.51
C ASN A 48 16.06 23.22 -12.00
N LEU A 49 14.86 22.68 -12.19
CA LEU A 49 13.63 23.25 -11.60
C LEU A 49 13.40 22.79 -10.14
N ALA A 50 14.08 21.74 -9.69
CA ALA A 50 14.03 21.27 -8.31
C ALA A 50 14.66 22.26 -7.31
N SER A 51 15.54 23.14 -7.77
CA SER A 51 16.31 24.06 -6.91
C SER A 51 15.50 25.23 -6.34
N ASN A 52 14.32 25.52 -6.91
CA ASN A 52 13.45 26.63 -6.48
C ASN A 52 12.06 26.18 -6.00
N LEU A 53 11.78 24.89 -5.99
CA LEU A 53 10.61 24.33 -5.32
C LEU A 53 10.94 24.22 -3.83
N ASN A 54 10.48 25.20 -3.04
CA ASN A 54 10.35 24.99 -1.61
C ASN A 54 9.47 23.75 -1.40
N ALA A 55 10.03 22.71 -0.80
CA ALA A 55 9.47 21.37 -0.61
C ALA A 55 8.16 21.32 0.22
N SER A 56 7.52 22.45 0.46
CA SER A 56 6.34 22.62 1.30
C SER A 56 5.00 22.61 0.54
N ALA A 57 4.96 22.26 -0.75
CA ALA A 57 3.73 22.32 -1.56
C ALA A 57 3.18 20.97 -2.04
N LEU A 58 3.76 19.83 -1.61
CA LEU A 58 3.18 18.51 -1.89
C LEU A 58 2.19 18.12 -0.78
N PRO A 59 0.92 17.79 -1.11
CA PRO A 59 -0.08 17.42 -0.12
C PRO A 59 0.07 15.95 0.28
N ASN A 60 1.10 15.65 1.08
CA ASN A 60 0.98 14.81 2.27
C ASN A 60 2.24 15.03 3.15
N PRO A 61 2.16 15.85 4.20
CA PRO A 61 3.28 16.10 5.10
C PRO A 61 3.39 14.94 6.11
N GLY A 62 3.97 13.82 5.66
CA GLY A 62 4.43 12.74 6.54
C GLY A 62 5.95 12.67 6.68
N LEU A 63 6.69 13.34 5.81
CA LEU A 63 8.16 13.34 5.84
C LEU A 63 8.66 14.64 6.45
N ASP A 64 8.46 14.75 7.76
CA ASP A 64 9.29 15.62 8.58
C ASP A 64 10.77 15.30 8.30
N ALA A 65 11.48 16.33 7.87
CA ALA A 65 12.93 16.41 7.78
C ALA A 65 13.63 16.29 9.16
N SER A 66 13.21 15.35 10.02
CA SER A 66 13.84 15.09 11.32
C SER A 66 13.79 13.65 11.85
N VAL A 67 13.13 12.69 11.18
CA VAL A 67 13.21 11.27 11.56
C VAL A 67 14.06 10.47 10.58
N ASN A 68 15.39 10.56 10.81
CA ASN A 68 16.45 9.66 10.37
C ASN A 68 16.49 9.32 8.86
N ALA A 69 17.22 10.12 8.08
CA ALA A 69 17.65 9.81 6.70
C ALA A 69 18.58 8.58 6.58
N CYS A 70 18.52 7.66 7.55
CA CYS A 70 19.29 6.43 7.67
C CYS A 70 18.40 5.22 7.98
N ASP A 71 17.06 5.34 7.89
CA ASP A 71 16.18 4.19 7.97
C ASP A 71 15.85 3.72 6.55
N ASP A 72 16.32 2.52 6.23
CA ASP A 72 16.12 1.92 4.92
C ASP A 72 14.65 1.49 4.75
N ASP A 73 14.22 1.34 3.51
CA ASP A 73 13.01 0.64 3.13
C ASP A 73 13.49 -0.61 2.35
N ALA A 74 13.58 -1.73 3.06
CA ALA A 74 14.28 -2.90 2.53
C ALA A 74 13.50 -3.63 1.43
N ASP A 75 12.19 -3.45 1.37
CA ASP A 75 11.32 -4.12 0.40
C ASP A 75 10.70 -3.17 -0.65
N ASN A 76 10.94 -1.86 -0.50
CA ASN A 76 10.54 -0.78 -1.40
C ASN A 76 9.01 -0.64 -1.54
N ASP A 77 8.27 -0.86 -0.45
CA ASP A 77 6.81 -0.71 -0.41
C ASP A 77 6.35 0.71 -0.06
N GLY A 78 7.29 1.59 0.32
CA GLY A 78 7.03 2.98 0.69
C GLY A 78 6.86 3.21 2.20
N VAL A 79 7.07 2.19 3.04
CA VAL A 79 7.11 2.27 4.50
C VAL A 79 8.53 1.97 4.99
N TYR A 80 9.08 2.83 5.83
CA TYR A 80 10.42 2.62 6.38
C TYR A 80 10.47 1.43 7.34
N ASN A 81 11.59 0.71 7.39
CA ASN A 81 11.77 -0.49 8.20
C ASN A 81 11.38 -0.32 9.69
N SER A 82 11.55 0.87 10.28
CA SER A 82 11.15 1.12 11.68
C SER A 82 9.65 1.27 11.90
N ALA A 83 8.89 1.60 10.85
CA ALA A 83 7.44 1.77 10.86
C ALA A 83 6.70 0.64 10.11
N ASP A 84 7.45 -0.24 9.45
CA ASP A 84 6.95 -1.34 8.66
C ASP A 84 6.70 -2.59 9.53
N ASN A 85 5.45 -3.06 9.55
CA ASN A 85 5.07 -4.30 10.23
C ASN A 85 5.48 -5.57 9.46
N CYS A 86 6.08 -5.42 8.28
CA CYS A 86 6.67 -6.44 7.43
C CYS A 86 7.94 -5.99 6.68
N PRO A 87 9.07 -5.68 7.36
CA PRO A 87 10.27 -5.03 6.78
C PRO A 87 10.97 -5.72 5.60
N ASN A 88 10.50 -6.88 5.14
CA ASN A 88 11.09 -7.63 4.04
C ASN A 88 10.01 -8.18 3.08
N THR A 89 8.76 -7.74 3.17
CA THR A 89 7.63 -8.26 2.38
C THR A 89 6.66 -7.14 2.03
N PRO A 90 6.65 -6.67 0.76
CA PRO A 90 5.95 -5.44 0.42
C PRO A 90 4.47 -5.47 0.78
N ASN A 91 4.04 -4.54 1.61
CA ASN A 91 2.65 -4.39 2.05
C ASN A 91 2.30 -2.92 2.35
N PRO A 92 2.20 -2.04 1.32
CA PRO A 92 2.02 -0.59 1.50
C PRO A 92 0.78 -0.19 2.33
N GLY A 93 -0.21 -1.09 2.41
CA GLY A 93 -1.41 -0.90 3.21
C GLY A 93 -1.26 -1.21 4.71
N GLN A 94 -0.11 -1.74 5.15
CA GLN A 94 0.26 -2.03 6.53
C GLN A 94 -0.82 -2.76 7.33
N ARG A 95 -1.61 -3.61 6.66
CA ARG A 95 -2.74 -4.30 7.29
C ARG A 95 -2.24 -5.28 8.34
N ASP A 96 -2.63 -5.08 9.58
CA ASP A 96 -2.41 -6.00 10.70
C ASP A 96 -3.78 -6.30 11.34
N SER A 97 -4.40 -7.40 10.93
CA SER A 97 -5.73 -7.77 11.42
C SER A 97 -5.73 -8.21 12.89
N LEU A 98 -4.56 -8.48 13.49
CA LEU A 98 -4.43 -8.95 14.87
C LEU A 98 -3.94 -7.85 15.83
N GLY A 99 -3.45 -6.73 15.30
CA GLY A 99 -2.93 -5.62 16.10
C GLY A 99 -1.71 -6.00 16.94
N ASN A 100 -0.92 -6.97 16.48
CA ASN A 100 0.25 -7.48 17.19
C ASN A 100 1.58 -6.92 16.66
N GLY A 101 1.52 -6.03 15.67
CA GLY A 101 2.69 -5.41 15.05
C GLY A 101 3.35 -6.25 13.96
N ILE A 102 2.75 -7.39 13.56
CA ILE A 102 3.19 -8.20 12.43
C ILE A 102 2.12 -8.12 11.35
N GLY A 103 2.48 -7.56 10.19
CA GLY A 103 1.53 -7.37 9.10
C GLY A 103 1.03 -8.69 8.53
N ASP A 104 -0.21 -8.67 8.03
CA ASP A 104 -0.86 -9.81 7.40
C ASP A 104 -0.03 -10.39 6.23
N ALA A 105 0.84 -9.59 5.61
CA ALA A 105 1.65 -9.97 4.45
C ALA A 105 2.87 -10.84 4.80
N CYS A 106 3.53 -10.59 5.92
CA CYS A 106 4.70 -11.34 6.39
C CYS A 106 4.37 -12.26 7.57
N ARG A 107 3.14 -12.23 8.07
CA ARG A 107 2.69 -13.15 9.10
C ARG A 107 2.70 -14.57 8.52
N ASN A 108 3.56 -15.41 9.07
CA ASN A 108 3.62 -16.82 8.72
C ASN A 108 2.51 -17.58 9.44
N LEU A 109 1.25 -17.31 9.05
CA LEU A 109 0.11 -18.08 9.54
C LEU A 109 0.15 -19.48 8.91
N PRO A 110 -0.13 -20.52 9.69
CA PRO A 110 -0.48 -21.81 9.12
C PRO A 110 -1.66 -21.63 8.14
N ILE A 111 -1.56 -22.21 6.96
CA ILE A 111 -2.74 -22.36 6.08
C ILE A 111 -3.83 -23.04 6.92
N CYS A 112 -5.05 -22.51 6.85
CA CYS A 112 -6.21 -22.96 7.62
C CYS A 112 -6.27 -22.59 9.11
N ASP A 113 -5.44 -21.65 9.57
CA ASP A 113 -5.70 -20.94 10.83
C ASP A 113 -6.75 -19.84 10.58
N VAL A 114 -8.01 -20.12 10.91
CA VAL A 114 -9.17 -19.27 10.58
C VAL A 114 -9.49 -18.32 11.73
N ASN A 115 -9.28 -18.77 12.97
CA ASN A 115 -9.49 -17.93 14.15
C ASN A 115 -8.25 -17.10 14.54
N TYR A 116 -7.14 -17.30 13.84
CA TYR A 116 -5.85 -16.63 14.03
C TYR A 116 -5.22 -16.89 15.41
N ASP A 117 -5.42 -18.08 15.97
CA ASP A 117 -4.83 -18.49 17.24
C ASP A 117 -3.47 -19.22 17.09
N HIS A 118 -2.95 -19.27 15.86
CA HIS A 118 -1.71 -19.95 15.45
C HIS A 118 -1.74 -21.48 15.63
N GLN A 119 -2.93 -22.07 15.77
CA GLN A 119 -3.12 -23.50 15.78
C GLN A 119 -4.16 -23.84 14.72
N VAL A 120 -3.90 -24.89 13.94
CA VAL A 120 -4.90 -25.42 13.03
C VAL A 120 -5.56 -26.57 13.76
N ASP A 121 -6.79 -26.35 14.25
CA ASP A 121 -7.57 -27.33 14.99
C ASP A 121 -9.06 -27.38 14.59
N ILE A 122 -9.87 -28.06 15.41
CA ILE A 122 -11.29 -28.28 15.10
C ILE A 122 -12.09 -26.97 15.08
N ASN A 123 -11.64 -25.94 15.81
CA ASN A 123 -12.31 -24.65 15.82
C ASN A 123 -12.20 -23.97 14.46
N ASP A 124 -11.07 -24.09 13.77
CA ASP A 124 -10.89 -23.55 12.41
C ASP A 124 -11.78 -24.25 11.40
N ILE A 125 -11.83 -25.58 11.49
CA ILE A 125 -12.69 -26.40 10.62
C ILE A 125 -14.16 -26.02 10.83
N ASN A 126 -14.60 -25.83 12.08
CA ASN A 126 -15.97 -25.42 12.38
C ASN A 126 -16.29 -24.04 11.79
N LEU A 127 -15.36 -23.08 11.84
CA LEU A 127 -15.55 -21.76 11.24
C LEU A 127 -15.69 -21.83 9.70
N ILE A 128 -15.02 -22.76 9.04
CA ILE A 128 -15.23 -23.02 7.59
C ILE A 128 -16.60 -23.62 7.35
N LEU A 129 -17.00 -24.60 8.17
CA LEU A 129 -18.30 -25.27 8.05
C LEU A 129 -19.47 -24.31 8.30
N GLU A 130 -19.32 -23.35 9.21
CA GLU A 130 -20.30 -22.30 9.50
C GLU A 130 -20.43 -21.29 8.35
N ALA A 131 -19.34 -21.04 7.61
CA ALA A 131 -19.30 -20.07 6.52
C ALA A 131 -19.59 -20.68 5.12
N ARG A 132 -20.03 -21.95 5.06
CA ARG A 132 -20.29 -22.66 3.79
C ARG A 132 -21.27 -21.93 2.88
N ASP A 133 -21.08 -22.15 1.58
CA ASP A 133 -21.92 -21.62 0.51
C ASP A 133 -21.89 -20.08 0.42
N THR A 134 -20.83 -19.46 0.98
CA THR A 134 -20.58 -18.02 0.85
C THR A 134 -19.37 -17.72 -0.04
N PRO A 135 -19.36 -16.58 -0.74
CA PRO A 135 -18.18 -16.12 -1.47
C PRO A 135 -17.04 -15.81 -0.50
N ALA A 136 -15.83 -16.19 -0.87
CA ALA A 136 -14.64 -15.86 -0.10
C ALA A 136 -13.99 -14.57 -0.60
N ALA A 137 -13.42 -13.80 0.33
CA ALA A 137 -12.56 -12.67 -0.02
C ALA A 137 -11.23 -13.15 -0.62
N PHE A 138 -10.49 -12.24 -1.24
CA PHE A 138 -9.12 -12.54 -1.66
C PHE A 138 -8.24 -12.81 -0.42
N HIS A 139 -7.58 -13.98 -0.39
CA HIS A 139 -6.83 -14.50 0.78
C HIS A 139 -7.70 -14.74 2.04
N ASP A 140 -8.94 -15.17 1.87
CA ASP A 140 -9.76 -15.62 3.00
C ASP A 140 -9.18 -16.95 3.55
N PRO A 141 -8.85 -17.05 4.86
CA PRO A 141 -8.31 -18.29 5.44
C PRO A 141 -9.32 -19.46 5.39
N ARG A 142 -10.61 -19.18 5.12
CA ARG A 142 -11.66 -20.20 4.94
C ARG A 142 -11.73 -20.76 3.51
N ASP A 143 -11.02 -20.17 2.56
CA ASP A 143 -10.92 -20.57 1.14
C ASP A 143 -9.57 -21.23 0.89
N ALA A 144 -9.39 -22.41 1.48
CA ALA A 144 -8.11 -23.10 1.48
C ALA A 144 -7.68 -23.60 0.09
N ASN A 145 -8.62 -23.76 -0.86
CA ASN A 145 -8.30 -24.12 -2.24
C ASN A 145 -8.13 -22.90 -3.17
N GLY A 146 -8.49 -21.70 -2.72
CA GLY A 146 -8.36 -20.44 -3.45
C GLY A 146 -9.35 -20.26 -4.61
N ASP A 147 -10.47 -20.99 -4.61
CA ASP A 147 -11.49 -20.94 -5.67
C ASP A 147 -12.53 -19.82 -5.47
N ARG A 148 -12.34 -19.03 -4.41
CA ARG A 148 -13.20 -17.92 -3.97
C ARG A 148 -14.58 -18.35 -3.47
N LYS A 149 -14.74 -19.61 -3.07
CA LYS A 149 -15.98 -20.13 -2.47
C LYS A 149 -15.65 -20.96 -1.24
N ILE A 150 -16.35 -20.66 -0.15
CA ILE A 150 -16.19 -21.44 1.07
C ILE A 150 -17.05 -22.71 0.96
N THR A 151 -16.38 -23.86 0.85
CA THR A 151 -17.02 -25.17 0.65
C THR A 151 -16.45 -26.25 1.58
N VAL A 152 -17.03 -27.46 1.51
CA VAL A 152 -16.49 -28.64 2.19
C VAL A 152 -15.12 -29.07 1.65
N ASN A 153 -14.75 -28.64 0.43
CA ASN A 153 -13.42 -28.95 -0.10
C ASN A 153 -12.34 -28.18 0.67
N ASP A 154 -12.66 -26.97 1.13
CA ASP A 154 -11.76 -26.14 1.93
C ASP A 154 -11.54 -26.75 3.30
N ALA A 155 -12.63 -27.15 3.98
CA ALA A 155 -12.56 -27.88 5.24
C ALA A 155 -11.73 -29.16 5.10
N ARG A 156 -11.87 -29.90 3.98
CA ARG A 156 -11.08 -31.12 3.71
C ARG A 156 -9.59 -30.83 3.53
N ILE A 157 -9.23 -29.70 2.92
CA ILE A 157 -7.82 -29.27 2.85
C ILE A 157 -7.33 -29.00 4.26
N CYS A 158 -8.09 -28.25 5.06
CA CYS A 158 -7.71 -27.86 6.41
C CYS A 158 -7.55 -29.02 7.39
N VAL A 159 -8.33 -30.09 7.24
CA VAL A 159 -8.14 -31.33 8.00
C VAL A 159 -6.72 -31.89 7.82
N ASN A 160 -6.11 -31.78 6.63
CA ASN A 160 -4.74 -32.26 6.39
C ASN A 160 -3.66 -31.32 6.94
N HIS A 161 -4.01 -30.07 7.25
CA HIS A 161 -3.12 -29.07 7.84
C HIS A 161 -3.22 -29.00 9.37
N CYS A 162 -4.13 -29.76 9.95
CA CYS A 162 -4.31 -29.77 11.40
C CYS A 162 -3.06 -30.25 12.14
N THR A 163 -2.63 -29.44 13.11
CA THR A 163 -1.40 -29.67 13.88
C THR A 163 -1.65 -30.38 15.21
N LYS A 164 -2.91 -30.57 15.62
CA LYS A 164 -3.32 -31.28 16.84
C LYS A 164 -3.96 -32.64 16.54
N SER A 165 -3.84 -33.55 17.50
CA SER A 165 -4.47 -34.89 17.51
C SER A 165 -6.01 -34.91 17.47
N ASN A 166 -6.67 -33.74 17.44
CA ASN A 166 -8.10 -33.59 17.69
C ASN A 166 -8.90 -33.16 16.44
N CYS A 167 -8.31 -33.24 15.24
CA CYS A 167 -9.01 -32.94 13.99
C CYS A 167 -9.79 -34.11 13.39
N GLN A 168 -10.19 -35.05 14.24
CA GLN A 168 -11.32 -35.92 13.94
C GLN A 168 -12.54 -35.46 14.74
N PRO A 169 -13.75 -35.55 14.14
CA PRO A 169 -15.00 -35.26 14.83
C PRO A 169 -15.20 -36.14 16.07
#